data_AF-A0A3S5B1F7-F1
#
_entry.id   AF-A0A3S5B1F7-F1
#
_cell.length_a   1.000
_cell.length_b   1.000
_cell.length_c   1.000
_cell.angle_alpha   90.00
_cell.angle_beta   90.00
_cell.angle_gamma   90.00
#
_symmetry.space_group_name_H-M   'P 1'
#
loop_
_entity.id
_entity.type
_entity.pdbx_description
1 polymer ?
#
loop_
_entity_poly.entity_id
_entity_poly.type
_entity_poly.pdbx_seq_one_letter_code
_entity_poly.pdbx_strand_id
1 'polypeptide(L)'
;MEKRYILNFLRISEGIPARAANKWRHILSTCWNNIFDGKLLISNYNFVLMNDNKRLTINFVLPPVENKNTYFKNDIFMISLSMSDIICSENLQEILNGNIGSIELSISYIEDGLFEIFLYFDNKYINLKTNDILISSLYKKDSNDFKLIF
;
A
#
# COMPACT_ATOMS: atom_id res chain seq x y z
N MET A 1 6.86 -6.37 -24.71
CA MET A 1 7.05 -5.41 -23.60
C MET A 1 6.78 -6.18 -22.32
N GLU A 2 7.81 -6.42 -21.49
CA GLU A 2 7.63 -7.13 -20.22
C GLU A 2 6.75 -6.30 -19.28
N LYS A 3 5.72 -6.92 -18.70
CA LYS A 3 4.86 -6.27 -17.71
C LYS A 3 5.68 -5.99 -16.46
N ARG A 4 5.89 -4.71 -16.13
CA ARG A 4 6.56 -4.31 -14.90
C ARG A 4 5.53 -4.17 -13.78
N TYR A 5 5.54 -5.09 -12.83
CA TYR A 5 4.63 -5.08 -11.69
C TYR A 5 5.03 -3.99 -10.69
N ILE A 6 4.08 -3.19 -10.22
CA ILE A 6 4.34 -2.07 -9.29
C ILE A 6 5.03 -2.56 -8.00
N LEU A 7 4.66 -3.74 -7.52
CA LEU A 7 5.25 -4.39 -6.35
C LEU A 7 6.79 -4.48 -6.43
N ASN A 8 7.36 -4.65 -7.63
CA ASN A 8 8.80 -4.80 -7.82
C ASN A 8 9.59 -3.49 -7.57
N PHE A 9 8.92 -2.34 -7.63
CA PHE A 9 9.54 -1.04 -7.37
C PHE A 9 9.42 -0.61 -5.91
N LEU A 10 8.54 -1.26 -5.13
CA LEU A 10 8.35 -0.94 -3.72
C LEU A 10 9.53 -1.46 -2.90
N ARG A 11 10.12 -0.57 -2.10
CA ARG A 11 11.18 -0.94 -1.15
C ARG A 11 10.55 -1.39 0.17
N ILE A 12 11.31 -2.11 0.99
CA ILE A 12 10.93 -2.42 2.37
C ILE A 12 11.66 -1.43 3.27
N SER A 13 10.99 -0.94 4.32
CA SER A 13 11.57 0.03 5.25
C SER A 13 12.88 -0.48 5.89
N GLU A 14 13.88 0.40 6.00
CA GLU A 14 15.26 0.06 6.40
C GLU A 14 15.38 -0.49 7.84
N GLY A 15 14.37 -0.25 8.69
CA GLY A 15 14.31 -0.79 10.05
C GLY A 15 13.85 -2.25 10.15
N ILE A 16 13.44 -2.87 9.03
CA ILE A 16 12.92 -4.24 9.03
C ILE A 16 14.08 -5.25 8.89
N PRO A 17 14.18 -6.25 9.79
CA PRO A 17 15.21 -7.27 9.68
C PRO A 17 15.20 -7.96 8.30
N ALA A 18 16.38 -8.21 7.73
CA ALA A 18 16.51 -8.80 6.39
C ALA A 18 15.72 -10.12 6.22
N ARG A 19 15.64 -10.94 7.27
CA ARG A 19 14.85 -12.16 7.28
C ARG A 19 13.35 -11.89 7.08
N ALA A 20 12.79 -10.93 7.82
CA ALA A 20 11.41 -10.52 7.69
C ALA A 20 11.14 -9.91 6.31
N ALA A 21 12.03 -9.02 5.85
CA ALA A 21 11.94 -8.40 4.54
C ALA A 21 11.90 -9.43 3.39
N ASN A 22 12.79 -10.42 3.41
CA ASN A 22 12.81 -11.49 2.42
C ASN A 22 11.55 -12.36 2.48
N LYS A 23 11.06 -12.65 3.68
CA LYS A 23 9.81 -13.40 3.87
C LYS A 23 8.60 -12.62 3.33
N TRP A 24 8.54 -11.30 3.55
CA TRP A 24 7.47 -10.46 3.02
C TRP A 24 7.48 -10.44 1.50
N ARG A 25 8.65 -10.22 0.88
CA ARG A 25 8.78 -10.29 -0.58
C ARG A 25 8.31 -11.63 -1.12
N HIS A 26 8.72 -12.73 -0.49
CA HIS A 26 8.31 -14.07 -0.90
C HIS A 26 6.79 -14.25 -0.82
N ILE A 27 6.16 -13.85 0.29
CA ILE A 27 4.70 -13.94 0.45
C ILE A 27 4.00 -13.10 -0.62
N LEU A 28 4.40 -11.83 -0.76
CA LEU A 28 3.77 -10.90 -1.70
C LEU A 28 3.91 -11.36 -3.15
N SER A 29 5.10 -11.73 -3.63
CA SER A 29 5.28 -12.21 -5.00
C SER A 29 4.63 -13.58 -5.26
N THR A 30 4.49 -14.41 -4.23
CA THR A 30 3.83 -15.71 -4.36
C THR A 30 2.30 -15.56 -4.42
N CYS A 31 1.75 -14.61 -3.68
CA CYS A 31 0.31 -14.44 -3.49
C CYS A 31 -0.34 -13.40 -4.41
N TRP A 32 0.37 -12.29 -4.66
CA TRP A 32 -0.12 -11.15 -5.45
C TRP A 32 0.98 -10.55 -6.32
N ASN A 33 1.02 -10.92 -7.59
CA ASN A 33 2.00 -10.33 -8.50
C ASN A 33 1.56 -8.94 -8.97
N ASN A 34 0.25 -8.69 -9.07
CA ASN A 34 -0.28 -7.47 -9.68
C ASN A 34 -1.24 -6.68 -8.79
N ILE A 35 -1.15 -6.84 -7.47
CA ILE A 35 -2.04 -6.16 -6.50
C ILE A 35 -2.12 -4.65 -6.71
N PHE A 36 -1.00 -4.02 -7.05
CA PHE A 36 -0.89 -2.57 -7.22
C PHE A 36 -1.05 -2.12 -8.69
N ASP A 37 -1.20 -3.06 -9.62
CA ASP A 37 -1.38 -2.74 -11.04
C ASP A 37 -2.86 -2.38 -11.35
N GLY A 38 -3.73 -2.44 -10.35
CA GLY A 38 -5.15 -2.12 -10.45
C GLY A 38 -5.61 -1.14 -9.37
N LYS A 39 -6.92 -0.92 -9.32
CA LYS A 39 -7.57 -0.08 -8.32
C LYS A 39 -7.85 -0.88 -7.04
N LEU A 40 -7.61 -0.26 -5.89
CA LEU A 40 -7.84 -0.82 -4.57
C LEU A 40 -8.89 0.01 -3.85
N LEU A 41 -9.91 -0.62 -3.27
CA LEU A 41 -10.89 0.08 -2.46
C LEU A 41 -10.49 0.01 -0.98
N ILE A 42 -10.26 1.18 -0.37
CA ILE A 42 -9.69 1.32 0.96
C ILE A 42 -10.55 2.28 1.78
N SER A 43 -10.90 1.92 3.02
CA SER A 43 -11.61 2.84 3.93
C SER A 43 -10.74 4.04 4.30
N ASN A 44 -11.30 5.24 4.49
CA ASN A 44 -10.54 6.42 4.90
C ASN A 44 -9.80 6.27 6.25
N TYR A 45 -10.33 5.50 7.21
CA TYR A 45 -9.71 5.23 8.51
C TYR A 45 -8.36 4.50 8.42
N ASN A 46 -8.01 4.01 7.24
CA ASN A 46 -6.76 3.33 6.97
C ASN A 46 -5.59 4.29 6.68
N PHE A 47 -5.88 5.58 6.51
CA PHE A 47 -4.90 6.60 6.18
C PHE A 47 -4.46 7.34 7.45
N VAL A 48 -3.15 7.44 7.65
CA VAL A 48 -2.55 8.17 8.78
C VAL A 48 -1.55 9.18 8.22
N LEU A 49 -1.83 10.47 8.45
CA LEU A 49 -0.92 11.56 8.10
C LEU A 49 -0.03 11.92 9.28
N MET A 50 1.24 12.20 9.01
CA MET A 50 2.22 12.64 10.01
C MET A 50 3.09 13.76 9.44
N ASN A 51 3.72 14.53 10.34
CA ASN A 51 4.70 15.57 10.03
C ASN A 51 4.18 16.59 9.00
N ASP A 52 3.08 17.28 9.32
CA ASP A 52 2.49 18.33 8.48
C ASP A 52 2.22 17.87 7.03
N ASN A 53 1.57 16.72 6.87
CA ASN A 53 1.20 16.12 5.57
C ASN A 53 2.37 15.65 4.69
N LYS A 54 3.59 15.60 5.22
CA LYS A 54 4.76 15.10 4.47
C LYS A 54 4.90 13.58 4.48
N ARG A 55 4.22 12.90 5.41
CA ARG A 55 4.21 11.45 5.48
C ARG A 55 2.78 10.92 5.52
N LEU A 56 2.52 9.93 4.68
CA LEU A 56 1.26 9.21 4.62
C LEU A 56 1.53 7.74 4.84
N THR A 57 0.81 7.13 5.77
CA THR A 57 0.76 5.68 5.92
C THR A 57 -0.63 5.18 5.56
N ILE A 58 -0.70 4.11 4.77
CA ILE A 58 -1.95 3.48 4.34
C ILE A 58 -1.91 2.02 4.81
N ASN A 59 -2.87 1.64 5.65
CA ASN A 59 -2.99 0.29 6.22
C ASN A 59 -4.24 -0.40 5.71
N PHE A 60 -4.13 -1.45 4.91
CA PHE A 60 -5.35 -2.10 4.39
C PHE A 60 -5.23 -3.60 4.29
N VAL A 61 -6.37 -4.26 4.43
CA VAL A 61 -6.49 -5.71 4.23
C VAL A 61 -6.32 -5.99 2.75
N LEU A 62 -5.38 -6.87 2.41
CA LEU A 62 -5.15 -7.31 1.05
C LEU A 62 -6.35 -8.14 0.57
N PRO A 63 -6.72 -8.05 -0.73
CA PRO A 63 -7.77 -8.89 -1.30
C PRO A 63 -7.38 -10.38 -1.21
N PRO A 64 -8.35 -11.30 -1.41
CA PRO A 64 -8.06 -12.72 -1.43
C PRO A 64 -6.86 -13.04 -2.35
N VAL A 65 -5.98 -13.94 -1.89
CA VAL A 65 -4.77 -14.35 -2.61
C VAL A 65 -5.10 -14.72 -4.07
N GLU A 66 -4.38 -14.13 -5.03
CA GLU A 66 -4.58 -14.34 -6.47
C GLU A 66 -4.18 -15.77 -6.86
N ASN A 67 -3.00 -16.21 -6.39
CA ASN A 67 -2.47 -17.52 -6.69
C ASN A 67 -3.04 -18.60 -5.74
N LYS A 68 -4.04 -19.36 -6.23
CA LYS A 68 -4.71 -20.42 -5.46
C LYS A 68 -3.89 -21.70 -5.25
N ASN A 69 -2.71 -21.81 -5.88
CA ASN A 69 -1.82 -22.97 -5.74
C ASN A 69 -0.81 -22.81 -4.58
N THR A 70 -0.90 -21.72 -3.82
CA THR A 70 0.02 -21.43 -2.72
C THR A 70 -0.49 -21.99 -1.40
N TYR A 71 0.42 -22.22 -0.45
CA TYR A 71 0.07 -22.56 0.93
C TYR A 71 -0.74 -21.45 1.63
N PHE A 72 -0.69 -20.22 1.13
CA PHE A 72 -1.34 -19.04 1.70
C PHE A 72 -2.75 -18.78 1.15
N LYS A 73 -3.28 -19.63 0.26
CA LYS A 73 -4.53 -19.39 -0.49
C LYS A 73 -5.77 -19.02 0.33
N ASN A 74 -5.80 -19.40 1.61
CA ASN A 74 -6.90 -19.14 2.55
C ASN A 74 -6.53 -18.12 3.64
N ASP A 75 -5.31 -17.61 3.63
CA ASP A 75 -4.85 -16.64 4.62
C ASP A 75 -5.34 -15.24 4.27
N ILE A 76 -5.59 -14.44 5.31
CA ILE A 76 -5.94 -13.03 5.19
C ILE A 76 -4.73 -12.23 5.66
N PHE A 77 -4.35 -11.22 4.87
CA PHE A 77 -3.20 -10.38 5.16
C PHE A 77 -3.59 -8.92 5.19
N MET A 78 -2.80 -8.13 5.91
CA MET A 78 -2.86 -6.68 5.90
C MET A 78 -1.48 -6.14 5.58
N ILE A 79 -1.41 -5.09 4.78
CA ILE A 79 -0.17 -4.40 4.44
C ILE A 79 -0.21 -2.96 4.91
N SER A 80 0.94 -2.46 5.35
CA SER A 80 1.16 -1.05 5.59
C SER A 80 2.13 -0.51 4.55
N LEU A 81 1.71 0.54 3.85
CA LEU A 81 2.54 1.32 2.94
C LEU A 81 2.81 2.67 3.57
N SER A 82 4.08 3.07 3.61
CA SER A 82 4.49 4.39 4.07
C SER A 82 5.11 5.17 2.93
N MET A 83 4.66 6.41 2.78
CA MET A 83 5.08 7.34 1.76
C MET A 83 5.68 8.56 2.43
N SER A 84 6.79 9.08 1.88
CA SER A 84 7.47 10.26 2.38
C SER A 84 7.63 11.33 1.30
N ASP A 85 7.95 12.56 1.69
CA ASP A 85 8.16 13.70 0.77
C ASP A 85 7.05 13.88 -0.26
N ILE A 86 5.80 13.75 0.21
CA ILE A 86 4.61 13.79 -0.64
C ILE A 86 4.39 15.20 -1.18
N ILE A 87 4.25 15.28 -2.49
CA ILE A 87 3.84 16.49 -3.21
C ILE A 87 2.35 16.36 -3.53
N CYS A 88 1.54 17.27 -3.00
CA CYS A 88 0.11 17.37 -3.27
C CYS A 88 -0.29 18.85 -3.35
N SER A 89 -1.15 19.21 -4.30
CA SER A 89 -1.70 20.56 -4.42
C SER A 89 -2.86 20.84 -3.46
N GLU A 90 -3.40 19.81 -2.82
CA GLU A 90 -4.57 19.87 -1.95
C GLU A 90 -4.21 19.64 -0.48
N ASN A 91 -5.06 20.11 0.44
CA ASN A 91 -4.89 19.84 1.86
C ASN A 91 -5.37 18.42 2.20
N LEU A 92 -4.45 17.46 2.08
CA LEU A 92 -4.68 16.04 2.39
C LEU A 92 -5.34 15.81 3.75
N GLN A 93 -5.02 16.62 4.76
CA GLN A 93 -5.58 16.44 6.09
C GLN A 93 -7.07 16.80 6.15
N GLU A 94 -7.45 17.93 5.56
CA GLU A 94 -8.86 18.32 5.47
C GLU A 94 -9.68 17.28 4.70
N ILE A 95 -9.11 16.74 3.63
CA ILE A 95 -9.71 15.68 2.84
C ILE A 95 -9.92 14.43 3.69
N LEU A 96 -8.86 13.87 4.26
CA LEU A 96 -8.93 12.56 4.91
C LEU A 96 -9.69 12.60 6.25
N ASN A 97 -9.79 13.78 6.88
CA ASN A 97 -10.64 14.02 8.05
C ASN A 97 -12.13 14.12 7.70
N GLY A 98 -12.47 14.24 6.41
CA GLY A 98 -13.84 14.20 5.93
C GLY A 98 -14.49 12.84 6.20
N ASN A 99 -15.83 12.81 6.20
CA ASN A 99 -16.60 11.58 6.40
C ASN A 99 -16.69 10.78 5.08
N ILE A 100 -15.53 10.32 4.60
CA ILE A 100 -15.36 9.61 3.34
C ILE A 100 -15.57 8.11 3.59
N GLY A 101 -16.55 7.48 2.94
CA GLY A 101 -16.81 6.05 3.14
C GLY A 101 -15.66 5.16 2.65
N SER A 102 -15.33 5.26 1.36
CA SER A 102 -14.28 4.46 0.73
C SER A 102 -13.53 5.28 -0.31
N ILE A 103 -12.22 5.06 -0.37
CA ILE A 103 -11.27 5.69 -1.28
C ILE A 103 -10.78 4.63 -2.25
N GLU A 104 -10.92 4.89 -3.54
CA GLU A 104 -10.24 4.13 -4.58
C GLU A 104 -8.80 4.63 -4.71
N LEU A 105 -7.84 3.74 -4.47
CA LEU A 105 -6.40 3.97 -4.58
C LEU A 105 -5.88 3.32 -5.86
N SER A 106 -5.05 4.04 -6.61
CA SER A 106 -4.18 3.45 -7.63
C SER A 106 -2.77 4.01 -7.51
N ILE A 107 -1.77 3.16 -7.72
CA ILE A 107 -0.35 3.52 -7.66
C ILE A 107 0.25 3.25 -9.04
N SER A 108 0.96 4.24 -9.58
CA SER A 108 1.69 4.13 -10.85
C SER A 108 3.14 4.49 -10.64
N TYR A 109 4.04 3.71 -11.25
CA TYR A 109 5.46 3.99 -11.31
C TYR A 109 5.76 4.70 -12.63
N ILE A 110 6.40 5.86 -12.56
CA ILE A 110 6.80 6.68 -13.71
C ILE A 110 8.31 6.46 -13.94
N GLU A 111 9.00 7.42 -14.50
CA GLU A 111 10.44 7.38 -14.72
C GLU A 111 11.19 7.91 -13.49
N ASP A 112 12.46 7.53 -13.36
CA ASP A 112 13.40 8.03 -12.34
C ASP A 112 12.98 7.86 -10.88
N GLY A 113 12.21 6.81 -10.57
CA GLY A 113 11.82 6.49 -9.19
C GLY A 113 10.56 7.21 -8.71
N LEU A 114 9.95 8.06 -9.55
CA LEU A 114 8.75 8.80 -9.20
C LEU A 114 7.52 7.91 -9.25
N PHE A 115 6.73 7.95 -8.18
CA PHE A 115 5.40 7.36 -8.10
C PHE A 115 4.32 8.43 -8.17
N GLU A 116 3.26 8.13 -8.90
CA GLU A 116 1.98 8.83 -8.84
C GLU A 116 0.96 7.97 -8.11
N ILE A 117 0.27 8.56 -7.14
CA ILE A 117 -0.82 7.93 -6.41
C ILE A 117 -2.09 8.72 -6.67
N PHE A 118 -3.12 8.04 -7.16
CA PHE A 118 -4.44 8.62 -7.32
C PHE A 118 -5.36 8.13 -6.22
N LEU A 119 -6.01 9.07 -5.55
CA LEU A 119 -7.11 8.83 -4.62
C LEU A 119 -8.40 9.33 -5.26
N TYR A 120 -9.41 8.48 -5.34
CA TYR A 120 -10.73 8.86 -5.84
C TYR A 120 -11.81 8.55 -4.81
N PHE A 121 -12.59 9.56 -4.46
CA PHE A 121 -13.71 9.47 -3.52
C PHE A 121 -14.65 10.66 -3.73
N ASP A 122 -15.94 10.52 -3.43
CA ASP A 122 -16.94 11.60 -3.54
C ASP A 122 -16.89 12.40 -4.86
N ASN A 123 -16.64 11.72 -5.98
CA ASN A 123 -16.44 12.31 -7.32
C ASN A 123 -15.28 13.31 -7.43
N LYS A 124 -14.30 13.23 -6.52
CA LYS A 124 -13.07 14.03 -6.52
C LYS A 124 -11.86 13.14 -6.76
N TYR A 125 -10.90 13.66 -7.51
CA TYR A 125 -9.61 13.03 -7.77
C TYR A 125 -8.51 13.84 -7.11
N ILE A 126 -7.67 13.16 -6.33
CA ILE A 126 -6.46 13.74 -5.76
C ILE A 126 -5.27 12.98 -6.33
N ASN A 127 -4.30 13.75 -6.81
CA ASN A 127 -3.02 13.24 -7.27
C ASN A 127 -1.94 13.56 -6.23
N LEU A 128 -1.22 12.52 -5.80
CA LEU A 128 -0.04 12.62 -4.95
C LEU A 128 1.17 12.13 -5.71
N LYS A 129 2.31 12.80 -5.49
CA LYS A 129 3.59 12.38 -6.05
C LYS A 129 4.60 12.13 -4.95
N THR A 130 5.40 11.09 -5.07
CA THR A 130 6.49 10.77 -4.14
C THR A 130 7.56 9.94 -4.85
N ASN A 131 8.81 10.05 -4.41
CA ASN A 131 9.89 9.16 -4.86
C ASN A 131 10.10 7.97 -3.91
N ASP A 132 9.30 7.86 -2.86
CA ASP A 132 9.54 6.91 -1.77
C ASP A 132 8.23 6.28 -1.28
N ILE A 133 7.94 5.09 -1.78
CA ILE A 133 6.90 4.20 -1.25
C ILE A 133 7.57 2.96 -0.66
N LEU A 134 7.38 2.78 0.65
CA LEU A 134 7.92 1.69 1.43
C LEU A 134 6.82 0.76 1.92
N ILE A 135 7.05 -0.54 1.82
CA ILE A 135 6.32 -1.53 2.62
C ILE A 135 6.90 -1.46 4.03
N SER A 136 6.11 -0.93 4.96
CA SER A 136 6.53 -0.71 6.35
C SER A 136 6.11 -1.85 7.27
N SER A 137 5.05 -2.60 6.93
CA SER A 137 4.62 -3.78 7.69
C SER A 137 3.79 -4.74 6.85
N LEU A 138 3.90 -6.04 7.15
CA LEU A 138 3.03 -7.09 6.62
C LEU A 138 2.51 -7.96 7.77
N TYR A 139 1.21 -8.10 7.85
CA TYR A 139 0.51 -8.85 8.89
C TYR A 139 -0.25 -10.03 8.30
N LYS A 140 -0.35 -11.10 9.07
CA LYS A 140 -1.26 -12.22 8.79
C LYS A 140 -2.33 -12.28 9.87
N LYS A 141 -3.58 -12.49 9.46
CA LYS A 141 -4.69 -12.69 10.39
C LYS A 141 -4.48 -14.01 11.15
N ASP A 142 -4.58 -13.95 12.46
CA ASP A 142 -4.57 -15.08 13.37
C ASP A 142 -5.77 -14.94 14.32
N SER A 143 -6.77 -15.81 14.14
CA SER A 143 -8.04 -15.75 14.86
C SER A 143 -8.73 -14.38 14.67
N ASN A 144 -8.78 -13.55 15.71
CA ASN A 144 -9.42 -12.24 15.68
C ASN A 144 -8.46 -11.07 15.42
N ASP A 145 -7.14 -11.31 15.45
CA ASP A 145 -6.13 -10.26 15.39
C ASP A 145 -5.23 -10.38 14.17
N PHE A 146 -4.53 -9.30 13.84
CA PHE A 146 -3.47 -9.28 12.84
C PHE A 146 -2.10 -9.33 13.53
N LYS A 147 -1.30 -10.36 13.24
CA LYS A 147 0.04 -10.51 13.79
C LYS A 147 1.09 -10.12 12.76
N LEU A 148 2.06 -9.31 13.19
CA LEU A 148 3.18 -8.92 12.35
C LEU A 148 3.99 -10.15 11.93
N ILE A 149 4.36 -10.22 10.66
CA ILE A 149 5.18 -11.30 10.14
C ILE A 149 6.65 -10.93 10.38
N PHE A 150 7.36 -11.69 11.22
CA PHE A 150 8.81 -11.61 11.38
C PHE A 150 9.53 -12.68 10.55
#